data_AF-A0A6L5GSQ3-F1
#
_entry.id   AF-A0A6L5GSQ3-F1
#
_cell.length_a   1.000
_cell.length_b   1.000
_cell.length_c   1.000
_cell.angle_alpha   90.00
_cell.angle_beta   90.00
_cell.angle_gamma   90.00
#
_symmetry.space_group_name_H-M   'P 1'
#
loop_
_entity.id
_entity.type
_entity.pdbx_description
1 polymer ?
#
loop_
_entity_poly.entity_id
_entity_poly.type
_entity_poly.pdbx_seq_one_letter_code
_entity_poly.pdbx_strand_id
1 'polypeptide(L)'
;MAAVLVFAISAVPVHADVDLVALTESITKLNDEIGALGTQLNATNQELADKTADYLQAKSQLKAKKQAMGQRMRAMYMMGNDGYMQFLFGSDNIGETFSNLDNMRSVVRADTDMLTGYIETAARAKADQKAVQKKQRELTAQQNELNKKLEEEQKKLQEYAANNKTENPGDQLDFICAVVAAECNSSYEGSLAVISCVMNRVDSGKWGGSDAVSVLTAPGQFAAYLDGPYKRYLGGKYPDYVKKAVIDCMVGGVRSHPYQSFRSGSSYGVWNCGGNSYR
;
A
#
# COMPACT_ATOMS: atom_id res chain seq x y z
N MET A 1 -55.68 25.90 -19.51
CA MET A 1 -54.40 26.65 -19.64
C MET A 1 -53.82 26.76 -18.24
N ALA A 2 -52.57 26.41 -17.91
CA ALA A 2 -51.33 26.36 -18.67
C ALA A 2 -50.44 25.22 -18.09
N ALA A 3 -49.90 24.37 -18.96
CA ALA A 3 -48.49 24.38 -19.39
C ALA A 3 -47.59 23.53 -18.47
N VAL A 4 -47.49 22.27 -18.89
CA VAL A 4 -46.43 21.31 -18.59
C VAL A 4 -45.08 21.96 -18.85
N LEU A 5 -44.21 22.02 -17.85
CA LEU A 5 -42.78 22.25 -18.02
C LEU A 5 -42.06 20.92 -17.83
N VAL A 6 -42.05 20.11 -18.90
CA VAL A 6 -41.07 19.04 -19.05
C VAL A 6 -39.74 19.75 -19.28
N PHE A 7 -38.90 19.81 -18.25
CA PHE A 7 -37.50 20.10 -18.46
C PHE A 7 -36.93 18.94 -19.28
N ALA A 8 -36.74 19.19 -20.56
CA ALA A 8 -35.84 18.41 -21.39
C ALA A 8 -34.46 18.52 -20.73
N ILE A 9 -34.05 17.48 -20.02
CA ILE A 9 -32.65 17.26 -19.69
C ILE A 9 -32.00 16.98 -21.04
N SER A 10 -31.43 18.01 -21.65
CA SER A 10 -30.46 17.83 -22.72
C SER A 10 -29.42 16.85 -22.20
N ALA A 11 -29.22 15.74 -22.92
CA ALA A 11 -28.26 14.71 -22.58
C ALA A 11 -26.85 15.30 -22.64
N VAL A 12 -26.45 15.98 -21.56
CA VAL A 12 -25.04 16.15 -21.24
C VAL A 12 -24.51 14.73 -21.04
N PRO A 13 -23.50 14.29 -21.80
CA PRO A 13 -22.89 12.98 -21.55
C PRO A 13 -22.47 12.94 -20.08
N VAL A 14 -23.05 11.99 -19.34
CA VAL A 14 -22.93 11.83 -17.88
C VAL A 14 -21.47 11.68 -17.40
N HIS A 15 -20.51 11.54 -18.33
CA HIS A 15 -19.13 11.11 -18.07
C HIS A 15 -18.04 11.91 -18.81
N ALA A 16 -18.32 13.11 -19.34
CA ALA A 16 -17.38 13.78 -20.26
C ALA A 16 -16.01 14.19 -19.66
N ASP A 17 -15.88 14.32 -18.34
CA ASP A 17 -14.67 14.89 -17.72
C ASP A 17 -13.78 13.87 -16.98
N VAL A 18 -14.23 12.62 -16.82
CA VAL A 18 -13.49 11.60 -16.06
C VAL A 18 -12.86 10.58 -17.01
N ASP A 19 -11.54 10.61 -17.13
CA ASP A 19 -10.78 9.55 -17.77
C ASP A 19 -10.70 8.32 -16.85
N LEU A 20 -11.68 7.42 -17.00
CA LEU A 20 -11.84 6.23 -16.16
C LEU A 20 -10.67 5.24 -16.31
N VAL A 21 -10.08 5.16 -17.50
CA VAL A 21 -8.93 4.30 -17.74
C VAL A 21 -7.73 4.84 -16.97
N ALA A 22 -7.43 6.12 -17.11
CA ALA A 22 -6.35 6.75 -16.35
C ALA A 22 -6.57 6.67 -14.83
N LEU A 23 -7.82 6.84 -14.37
CA LEU A 23 -8.17 6.73 -12.94
C LEU A 23 -7.91 5.31 -12.39
N THR A 24 -8.34 4.27 -13.10
CA THR A 24 -8.14 2.88 -12.66
C THR A 24 -6.66 2.45 -12.72
N GLU A 25 -5.91 2.94 -13.71
CA GLU A 25 -4.45 2.78 -13.75
C GLU A 25 -3.75 3.48 -12.57
N SER A 26 -4.20 4.69 -12.21
CA SER A 26 -3.65 5.45 -11.08
C SER A 26 -3.90 4.72 -9.75
N ILE A 27 -5.12 4.23 -9.52
CA ILE A 27 -5.47 3.42 -8.34
C ILE A 27 -4.58 2.17 -8.25
N THR A 28 -4.34 1.50 -9.38
CA THR A 28 -3.48 0.31 -9.42
C THR A 28 -2.04 0.66 -9.01
N LYS A 29 -1.47 1.73 -9.59
CA LYS A 29 -0.14 2.22 -9.24
C LYS A 29 -0.02 2.62 -7.78
N LEU A 30 -1.01 3.34 -7.23
CA LEU A 30 -1.04 3.72 -5.82
C LEU A 30 -1.05 2.48 -4.91
N ASN A 31 -1.84 1.45 -5.22
CA ASN A 31 -1.85 0.21 -4.46
C ASN A 31 -0.49 -0.50 -4.48
N ASP A 32 0.16 -0.56 -5.65
CA ASP A 32 1.50 -1.14 -5.80
C ASP A 32 2.54 -0.36 -4.98
N GLU A 33 2.51 0.97 -5.04
CA GLU A 33 3.37 1.86 -4.25
C GLU A 33 3.15 1.69 -2.75
N ILE A 34 1.90 1.62 -2.29
CA ILE A 34 1.54 1.36 -0.90
C ILE A 34 2.05 -0.02 -0.45
N GLY A 35 1.94 -1.05 -1.29
CA GLY A 35 2.44 -2.39 -1.02
C GLY A 35 3.97 -2.43 -0.89
N ALA A 36 4.68 -1.77 -1.79
CA ALA A 36 6.13 -1.63 -1.74
C ALA A 36 6.58 -0.87 -0.47
N LEU A 37 5.89 0.22 -0.14
CA LEU A 37 6.17 1.02 1.05
C LEU A 37 5.86 0.25 2.35
N GLY A 38 4.80 -0.54 2.36
CA GLY A 38 4.47 -1.45 3.48
C GLY A 38 5.58 -2.46 3.74
N THR A 39 6.19 -3.00 2.69
CA THR A 39 7.36 -3.89 2.81
C THR A 39 8.57 -3.17 3.41
N GLN A 40 8.83 -1.93 2.99
CA GLN A 40 9.91 -1.11 3.54
C GLN A 40 9.68 -0.72 5.01
N LEU A 41 8.44 -0.42 5.40
CA LEU A 41 8.05 -0.13 6.77
C LEU A 41 8.26 -1.34 7.67
N ASN A 42 7.89 -2.54 7.22
CA ASN A 42 8.10 -3.77 7.98
C ASN A 42 9.59 -4.02 8.24
N ALA A 43 10.44 -3.87 7.22
CA ALA A 43 11.89 -4.00 7.37
C ALA A 43 12.47 -2.92 8.30
N THR A 44 12.02 -1.67 8.16
CA THR A 44 12.50 -0.55 8.99
C THR A 44 12.04 -0.70 10.46
N ASN A 45 10.85 -1.26 10.70
CA ASN A 45 10.36 -1.57 12.04
C ASN A 45 11.17 -2.68 12.72
N GLN A 46 11.57 -3.71 11.97
CA GLN A 46 12.48 -4.74 12.47
C GLN A 46 13.85 -4.14 12.82
N GLU A 47 14.43 -3.37 11.91
CA GLU A 47 15.70 -2.66 12.15
C GLU A 47 15.62 -1.73 13.38
N LEU A 48 14.50 -1.03 13.55
CA LEU A 48 14.28 -0.16 14.71
C LEU A 48 14.22 -0.96 16.02
N ALA A 49 13.60 -2.14 16.01
CA ALA A 49 13.56 -3.02 17.18
C ALA A 49 14.97 -3.48 17.56
N ASP A 50 15.75 -3.95 16.58
CA ASP A 50 17.13 -4.40 16.78
C ASP A 50 18.02 -3.27 17.31
N LYS A 51 17.99 -2.09 16.67
CA LYS A 51 18.76 -0.93 17.12
C LYS A 51 18.31 -0.40 18.48
N THR A 52 17.05 -0.57 18.84
CA THR A 52 16.55 -0.24 20.18
C THR A 52 17.12 -1.22 21.22
N ALA A 53 17.17 -2.51 20.92
CA ALA A 53 17.79 -3.51 21.77
C ALA A 53 19.29 -3.25 21.97
N ASP A 54 20.04 -2.97 20.90
CA ASP A 54 21.45 -2.61 20.94
C ASP A 54 21.71 -1.38 21.84
N TYR A 55 20.88 -0.33 21.69
CA TYR A 55 20.99 0.86 22.53
C TYR A 55 20.74 0.56 24.01
N LEU A 56 19.72 -0.25 24.32
CA LEU A 56 19.43 -0.64 25.70
C LEU A 56 20.55 -1.48 26.32
N GLN A 57 21.14 -2.40 25.54
CA GLN A 57 22.29 -3.19 25.97
C GLN A 57 23.51 -2.32 26.22
N ALA A 58 23.89 -1.45 25.29
CA ALA A 58 25.01 -0.52 25.44
C ALA A 58 24.82 0.41 26.66
N LYS A 59 23.59 0.90 26.87
CA LYS A 59 23.24 1.73 28.03
C LYS A 59 23.36 0.95 29.35
N SER A 60 22.95 -0.32 29.37
CA SER A 60 23.08 -1.20 30.53
C SER A 60 24.56 -1.46 30.88
N GLN A 61 25.37 -1.79 29.87
CA GLN A 61 26.81 -1.99 30.03
C GLN A 61 27.50 -0.71 30.55
N LEU A 62 27.19 0.45 29.97
CA LEU A 62 27.71 1.73 30.44
C LEU A 62 27.36 1.98 31.92
N LYS A 63 26.11 1.70 32.32
CA LYS A 63 25.68 1.83 33.72
C LYS A 63 26.47 0.88 34.64
N ALA A 64 26.61 -0.38 34.26
CA ALA A 64 27.35 -1.37 35.03
C ALA A 64 28.83 -0.97 35.20
N LYS A 65 29.48 -0.51 34.13
CA LYS A 65 30.88 -0.06 34.19
C LYS A 65 31.06 1.23 35.01
N LYS A 66 30.12 2.17 34.93
CA LYS A 66 30.11 3.36 35.81
C LYS A 66 29.99 2.97 37.28
N GLN A 67 29.12 2.02 37.61
CA GLN A 67 28.96 1.53 38.97
C GLN A 67 30.22 0.82 39.47
N ALA A 68 30.83 -0.04 38.66
CA ALA A 68 32.07 -0.73 39.01
C ALA A 68 33.22 0.25 39.27
N MET A 69 33.41 1.26 38.40
CA MET A 69 34.38 2.33 38.64
C MET A 69 34.05 3.09 39.94
N GLY A 70 32.79 3.46 40.16
CA GLY A 70 32.37 4.15 41.37
C GLY A 70 32.62 3.34 42.65
N GLN A 71 32.41 2.03 42.62
CA GLN A 71 32.73 1.13 43.73
C GLN A 71 34.24 1.06 43.99
N ARG A 72 35.06 0.97 42.92
CA ARG A 72 36.54 1.00 43.06
C ARG A 72 37.04 2.33 43.62
N MET A 73 36.54 3.46 43.10
CA MET A 73 36.86 4.80 43.62
C MET A 73 36.40 4.97 45.07
N ARG A 74 35.23 4.43 45.43
CA ARG A 74 34.74 4.45 46.81
C ARG A 74 35.58 3.56 47.72
N ALA A 75 35.99 2.36 47.30
CA ALA A 75 36.89 1.50 48.08
C ALA A 75 38.24 2.20 48.30
N MET A 76 38.76 2.85 47.25
CA MET A 76 39.95 3.69 47.31
C MET A 76 39.84 4.82 48.34
N TYR A 77 38.66 5.42 48.48
CA TYR A 77 38.39 6.47 49.47
C TYR A 77 38.10 5.94 50.89
N MET A 78 37.24 4.92 51.01
CA MET A 78 36.71 4.38 52.28
C MET A 78 37.70 3.54 53.09
N MET A 79 38.83 3.11 52.51
CA MET A 79 39.95 2.58 53.31
C MET A 79 40.51 3.62 54.31
N GLY A 80 40.06 4.87 54.26
CA GLY A 80 40.44 6.02 55.08
C GLY A 80 40.25 5.98 56.61
N ASN A 81 40.13 4.83 57.28
CA ASN A 81 40.47 4.77 58.71
C ASN A 81 41.97 4.45 58.92
N ASP A 82 42.65 3.84 57.93
CA ASP A 82 44.12 3.61 57.84
C ASP A 82 44.60 3.76 56.36
N GLY A 83 44.02 4.69 55.58
CA GLY A 83 43.78 4.52 54.13
C GLY A 83 44.92 4.65 53.10
N TYR A 84 44.58 4.80 51.81
CA TYR A 84 45.54 4.89 50.69
C TYR A 84 46.62 5.95 50.85
N MET A 85 46.35 7.02 51.61
CA MET A 85 47.37 7.97 52.03
C MET A 85 48.39 7.31 52.95
N GLN A 86 48.00 6.45 53.88
CA GLN A 86 48.91 5.59 54.65
C GLN A 86 49.59 4.52 53.77
N PHE A 87 48.94 4.00 52.73
CA PHE A 87 49.61 3.10 51.78
C PHE A 87 50.69 3.83 50.94
N LEU A 88 50.43 5.08 50.54
CA LEU A 88 51.37 5.94 49.83
C LEU A 88 52.47 6.50 50.76
N PHE A 89 52.13 6.90 51.99
CA PHE A 89 53.04 7.55 52.95
C PHE A 89 53.61 6.62 54.04
N GLY A 90 53.10 5.39 54.14
CA GLY A 90 53.62 4.32 54.98
C GLY A 90 54.37 3.26 54.18
N SER A 91 54.74 3.58 52.92
CA SER A 91 55.70 2.81 52.15
C SER A 91 57.10 2.91 52.78
N ASP A 92 57.92 1.86 52.69
CA ASP A 92 59.22 1.76 53.38
C ASP A 92 60.24 2.79 52.85
N ASN A 93 60.05 3.26 51.61
CA ASN A 93 60.86 4.30 51.00
C ASN A 93 60.11 5.06 49.89
N ILE A 94 60.68 6.21 49.51
CA ILE A 94 60.15 7.10 48.46
C ILE A 94 59.93 6.39 47.12
N GLY A 95 60.76 5.39 46.77
CA GLY A 95 60.64 4.62 45.53
C GLY A 95 59.40 3.72 45.50
N GLU A 96 59.04 3.13 46.64
CA GLU A 96 57.81 2.33 46.80
C GLU A 96 56.57 3.23 46.77
N THR A 97 56.61 4.41 47.40
CA THR A 97 55.56 5.44 47.29
C THR A 97 55.29 5.82 45.82
N PHE A 98 56.34 6.07 45.03
CA PHE A 98 56.18 6.40 43.61
C PHE A 98 55.61 5.25 42.79
N SER A 99 56.05 4.01 43.06
CA SER A 99 55.53 2.82 42.39
C SER A 99 54.04 2.61 42.67
N ASN A 100 53.61 2.79 43.92
CA ASN A 100 52.22 2.70 44.34
C ASN A 100 51.35 3.81 43.72
N LEU A 101 51.88 5.03 43.60
CA LEU A 101 51.21 6.14 42.92
C LEU A 101 51.03 5.87 41.41
N ASP A 102 52.04 5.30 40.75
CA ASP A 102 51.96 4.98 39.33
C ASP A 102 50.99 3.83 39.05
N ASN A 103 50.96 2.80 39.90
CA ASN A 103 49.95 1.73 39.85
C ASN A 103 48.53 2.29 39.97
N MET A 104 48.30 3.21 40.91
CA MET A 104 47.00 3.87 41.11
C MET A 104 46.57 4.68 39.88
N ARG A 105 47.49 5.49 39.34
CA ARG A 105 47.25 6.26 38.11
C ARG A 105 46.94 5.35 36.92
N SER A 106 47.64 4.23 36.79
CA SER A 106 47.41 3.24 35.73
C SER A 106 45.98 2.68 35.81
N VAL A 107 45.52 2.28 37.00
CA VAL A 107 44.16 1.75 37.20
C VAL A 107 43.08 2.78 36.87
N VAL A 108 43.22 4.01 37.35
CA VAL A 108 42.24 5.08 37.08
C VAL A 108 42.19 5.44 35.60
N ARG A 109 43.35 5.47 34.92
CA ARG A 109 43.42 5.70 33.46
C ARG A 109 42.72 4.58 32.70
N ALA A 110 43.06 3.33 32.98
CA ALA A 110 42.45 2.17 32.32
C ALA A 110 40.90 2.18 32.47
N ASP A 111 40.40 2.52 33.65
CA ASP A 111 38.96 2.66 33.90
C ASP A 111 38.30 3.81 33.14
N THR A 112 38.98 4.96 33.08
CA THR A 112 38.50 6.15 32.38
C THR A 112 38.49 5.94 30.86
N ASP A 113 39.53 5.30 30.32
CA ASP A 113 39.63 4.94 28.91
C ASP A 113 38.56 3.92 28.54
N MET A 114 38.38 2.89 29.37
CA MET A 114 37.32 1.91 29.22
C MET A 114 35.94 2.58 29.19
N LEU A 115 35.63 3.45 30.15
CA LEU A 115 34.35 4.16 30.21
C LEU A 115 34.12 5.05 28.99
N THR A 116 35.16 5.69 28.47
CA THR A 116 35.07 6.49 27.24
C THR A 116 34.58 5.64 26.08
N GLY A 117 35.12 4.43 25.91
CA GLY A 117 34.62 3.47 24.90
C GLY A 117 33.14 3.09 25.07
N TYR A 118 32.66 2.87 26.30
CA TYR A 118 31.24 2.57 26.54
C TYR A 118 30.32 3.78 26.33
N ILE A 119 30.81 4.99 26.65
CA ILE A 119 30.07 6.24 26.39
C ILE A 119 29.90 6.41 24.87
N GLU A 120 30.97 6.25 24.11
CA GLU A 120 30.93 6.32 22.65
C GLU A 120 30.01 5.26 22.06
N THR A 121 30.10 4.01 22.52
CA THR A 121 29.25 2.91 22.04
C THR A 121 27.76 3.21 22.29
N ALA A 122 27.41 3.67 23.50
CA ALA A 122 26.03 4.04 23.81
C ALA A 122 25.55 5.28 23.03
N ALA A 123 26.44 6.23 22.74
CA ALA A 123 26.13 7.41 21.93
C ALA A 123 25.88 7.03 20.46
N ARG A 124 26.74 6.18 19.88
CA ARG A 124 26.59 5.65 18.51
C ARG A 124 25.31 4.84 18.36
N ALA A 125 25.05 3.88 19.26
CA ALA A 125 23.83 3.08 19.23
C ALA A 125 22.54 3.95 19.36
N LYS A 126 22.59 5.02 20.16
CA LYS A 126 21.49 5.99 20.25
C LYS A 126 21.30 6.79 18.96
N ALA A 127 22.40 7.16 18.29
CA ALA A 127 22.35 7.89 17.03
C ALA A 127 21.76 7.01 15.93
N ASP A 128 22.20 5.76 15.81
CA ASP A 128 21.66 4.77 14.87
C ASP A 128 20.16 4.56 15.09
N GLN A 129 19.75 4.31 16.35
CA GLN A 129 18.33 4.14 16.71
C GLN A 129 17.49 5.36 16.30
N LYS A 130 18.00 6.58 16.50
CA LYS A 130 17.32 7.80 16.07
C LYS A 130 17.25 7.95 14.55
N ALA A 131 18.30 7.56 13.83
CA ALA A 131 18.32 7.63 12.36
C ALA A 131 17.25 6.71 11.76
N VAL A 132 17.17 5.46 12.25
CA VAL A 132 16.13 4.51 11.82
C VAL A 132 14.74 4.97 12.26
N GLN A 133 14.59 5.53 13.46
CA GLN A 133 13.32 6.11 13.91
C GLN A 133 12.86 7.29 13.03
N LYS A 134 13.79 8.12 12.55
CA LYS A 134 13.47 9.22 11.63
C LYS A 134 13.00 8.66 10.29
N LYS A 135 13.71 7.69 9.72
CA LYS A 135 13.32 6.99 8.48
C LYS A 135 11.94 6.36 8.62
N GLN A 136 11.65 5.70 9.74
CA GLN A 136 10.32 5.13 10.00
C GLN A 136 9.21 6.18 9.94
N ARG A 137 9.41 7.35 10.56
CA ARG A 137 8.43 8.44 10.55
C ARG A 137 8.22 9.00 9.14
N GLU A 138 9.28 9.14 8.36
CA GLU A 138 9.21 9.59 6.97
C GLU A 138 8.41 8.62 6.10
N LEU A 139 8.68 7.31 6.21
CA LEU A 139 7.94 6.28 5.48
C LEU A 139 6.47 6.21 5.92
N THR A 140 6.17 6.34 7.22
CA THR A 140 4.78 6.39 7.69
C THR A 140 4.04 7.62 7.17
N ALA A 141 4.70 8.78 7.12
CA ALA A 141 4.11 9.99 6.55
C ALA A 141 3.81 9.82 5.05
N GLN A 142 4.74 9.22 4.29
CA GLN A 142 4.53 8.89 2.88
C GLN A 142 3.36 7.92 2.70
N GLN A 143 3.22 6.92 3.56
CA GLN A 143 2.13 5.94 3.48
C GLN A 143 0.77 6.60 3.69
N ASN A 144 0.68 7.51 4.66
CA ASN A 144 -0.57 8.25 4.91
C ASN A 144 -0.94 9.15 3.73
N GLU A 145 0.04 9.79 3.09
CA GLU A 145 -0.19 10.63 1.92
C GLU A 145 -0.68 9.80 0.71
N LEU A 146 -0.07 8.63 0.46
CA LEU A 146 -0.52 7.73 -0.60
C LEU A 146 -1.92 7.18 -0.33
N ASN A 147 -2.21 6.78 0.92
CA ASN A 147 -3.54 6.31 1.30
C ASN A 147 -4.61 7.40 1.10
N LYS A 148 -4.29 8.66 1.42
CA LYS A 148 -5.21 9.77 1.19
C LYS A 148 -5.50 9.97 -0.31
N LYS A 149 -4.48 9.91 -1.16
CA LYS A 149 -4.66 9.97 -2.63
C LYS A 149 -5.49 8.80 -3.14
N LEU A 150 -5.25 7.59 -2.61
CA LEU A 150 -6.02 6.40 -2.95
C LEU A 150 -7.50 6.58 -2.59
N GLU A 151 -7.81 7.08 -1.39
CA GLU A 151 -9.18 7.38 -0.96
C GLU A 151 -9.85 8.41 -1.88
N GLU A 152 -9.15 9.47 -2.27
CA GLU A 152 -9.65 10.49 -3.19
C GLU A 152 -9.96 9.91 -4.58
N GLU A 153 -9.11 9.04 -5.12
CA GLU A 153 -9.34 8.38 -6.41
C GLU A 153 -10.45 7.33 -6.34
N GLN A 154 -10.51 6.54 -5.27
CA GLN A 154 -11.59 5.58 -5.03
C GLN A 154 -12.94 6.29 -4.92
N LYS A 155 -12.98 7.47 -4.29
CA LYS A 155 -14.18 8.30 -4.21
C LYS A 155 -14.64 8.76 -5.60
N LYS A 156 -13.72 9.22 -6.45
CA LYS A 156 -14.05 9.59 -7.85
C LYS A 156 -14.60 8.39 -8.62
N LEU A 157 -14.05 7.19 -8.40
CA LEU A 157 -14.52 5.96 -9.03
C LEU A 157 -15.93 5.57 -8.54
N GLN A 158 -16.20 5.73 -7.25
CA GLN A 158 -17.53 5.49 -6.66
C GLN A 158 -18.56 6.51 -7.18
N GLU A 159 -18.21 7.78 -7.26
CA GLU A 159 -19.06 8.84 -7.83
C GLU A 159 -19.37 8.57 -9.31
N TYR A 160 -18.37 8.12 -10.08
CA TYR A 160 -18.58 7.67 -11.46
C TYR A 160 -19.57 6.51 -11.53
N ALA A 161 -19.37 5.47 -10.70
CA ALA A 161 -20.26 4.30 -10.66
C ALA A 161 -21.70 4.66 -10.26
N ALA A 162 -21.88 5.58 -9.31
CA ALA A 162 -23.19 6.02 -8.84
C ALA A 162 -24.00 6.77 -9.91
N ASN A 163 -23.34 7.36 -10.90
CA ASN A 163 -23.99 8.07 -12.00
C ASN A 163 -24.34 7.17 -13.19
N ASN A 164 -23.85 5.93 -13.22
CA ASN A 164 -24.15 4.97 -14.27
C ASN A 164 -25.56 4.39 -14.13
N LYS A 165 -26.21 4.06 -15.26
CA LYS A 165 -27.45 3.28 -15.19
C LYS A 165 -27.16 1.90 -14.63
N THR A 166 -28.07 1.46 -13.79
CA THR A 166 -28.09 0.12 -13.20
C THR A 166 -29.34 -0.62 -13.63
N GLU A 167 -29.22 -1.95 -13.70
CA GLU A 167 -30.26 -2.86 -14.12
C GLU A 167 -30.14 -4.15 -13.29
N ASN A 168 -31.28 -4.69 -12.85
CA ASN A 168 -31.30 -6.01 -12.23
C ASN A 168 -31.49 -7.08 -13.33
N PRO A 169 -30.48 -7.93 -13.60
CA PRO A 169 -30.57 -8.90 -14.69
C PRO A 169 -31.60 -10.02 -14.47
N GLY A 170 -32.09 -10.24 -13.23
CA GLY A 170 -33.13 -11.24 -12.94
C GLY A 170 -32.90 -12.60 -13.59
N ASP A 171 -33.93 -13.13 -14.26
CA ASP A 171 -33.89 -14.41 -14.97
C ASP A 171 -32.99 -14.39 -16.22
N GLN A 172 -32.61 -13.20 -16.71
CA GLN A 172 -31.75 -13.03 -17.90
C GLN A 172 -30.26 -13.10 -17.56
N LEU A 173 -29.90 -13.23 -16.28
CA LEU A 173 -28.50 -13.26 -15.84
C LEU A 173 -27.67 -14.35 -16.53
N ASP A 174 -28.20 -15.58 -16.66
CA ASP A 174 -27.48 -16.68 -17.31
C ASP A 174 -27.19 -16.35 -18.79
N PHE A 175 -28.17 -15.78 -19.48
CA PHE A 175 -28.03 -15.35 -20.87
C PHE A 175 -26.96 -14.25 -21.02
N ILE A 176 -27.02 -13.21 -20.19
CA ILE A 176 -26.06 -12.10 -20.24
C ILE A 176 -24.64 -12.61 -19.94
N CYS A 177 -24.48 -13.43 -18.89
CA CYS A 177 -23.19 -14.05 -18.58
C CYS A 177 -22.66 -14.92 -19.72
N ALA A 178 -23.53 -15.69 -20.38
CA ALA A 178 -23.14 -16.55 -21.49
C ALA A 178 -22.67 -15.75 -22.71
N VAL A 179 -23.32 -14.62 -23.03
CA VAL A 179 -22.87 -13.74 -24.12
C VAL A 179 -21.56 -13.05 -23.75
N VAL A 180 -21.44 -12.53 -22.53
CA VAL A 180 -20.18 -11.91 -22.05
C VAL A 180 -19.03 -12.91 -22.09
N ALA A 181 -19.24 -14.15 -21.60
CA ALA A 181 -18.23 -15.20 -21.62
C ALA A 181 -17.80 -15.62 -23.03
N ALA A 182 -18.69 -15.46 -24.02
CA ALA A 182 -18.36 -15.73 -25.41
C ALA A 182 -17.50 -14.64 -26.05
N GLU A 183 -17.63 -13.39 -25.61
CA GLU A 183 -16.83 -12.25 -26.08
C GLU A 183 -15.52 -12.11 -25.30
N CYS A 184 -15.51 -12.42 -24.00
CA CYS A 184 -14.30 -12.53 -23.18
C CYS A 184 -14.54 -13.31 -21.87
N ASN A 185 -13.75 -14.36 -21.67
CA ASN A 185 -13.67 -15.11 -20.43
C ASN A 185 -12.22 -15.38 -20.00
N SER A 186 -11.29 -14.48 -20.29
CA SER A 186 -9.90 -14.65 -19.88
C SER A 186 -9.64 -14.23 -18.43
N SER A 187 -10.39 -13.25 -17.94
CA SER A 187 -10.26 -12.70 -16.58
C SER A 187 -11.50 -11.88 -16.18
N TYR A 188 -11.55 -11.48 -14.92
CA TYR A 188 -12.56 -10.54 -14.41
C TYR A 188 -12.55 -9.21 -15.19
N GLU A 189 -11.37 -8.62 -15.41
CA GLU A 189 -11.19 -7.32 -16.07
C GLU A 189 -11.64 -7.38 -17.54
N GLY A 190 -11.34 -8.49 -18.22
CA GLY A 190 -11.78 -8.71 -19.59
C GLY A 190 -13.29 -8.83 -19.72
N SER A 191 -13.92 -9.63 -18.85
CA SER A 191 -15.38 -9.75 -18.81
C SER A 191 -16.05 -8.44 -18.38
N LEU A 192 -15.47 -7.72 -17.42
CA LEU A 192 -15.95 -6.40 -16.97
C LEU A 192 -15.91 -5.38 -18.11
N ALA A 193 -14.87 -5.39 -18.94
CA ALA A 193 -14.76 -4.51 -20.09
C ALA A 193 -15.84 -4.80 -21.14
N VAL A 194 -16.13 -6.07 -21.44
CA VAL A 194 -17.24 -6.42 -22.34
C VAL A 194 -18.58 -5.93 -21.82
N ILE A 195 -18.94 -6.24 -20.57
CA ILE A 195 -20.23 -5.79 -20.01
C ILE A 195 -20.27 -4.26 -19.81
N SER A 196 -19.14 -3.61 -19.54
CA SER A 196 -19.04 -2.14 -19.51
C SER A 196 -19.41 -1.57 -20.87
N CYS A 197 -18.91 -2.14 -21.98
CA CYS A 197 -19.29 -1.72 -23.32
C CYS A 197 -20.81 -1.84 -23.58
N VAL A 198 -21.44 -2.95 -23.14
CA VAL A 198 -22.89 -3.15 -23.25
C VAL A 198 -23.63 -2.06 -22.47
N MET A 199 -23.26 -1.85 -21.22
CA MET A 199 -23.97 -0.91 -20.37
C MET A 199 -23.69 0.55 -20.75
N ASN A 200 -22.52 0.89 -21.28
CA ASN A 200 -22.25 2.21 -21.87
C ASN A 200 -23.16 2.49 -23.07
N ARG A 201 -23.52 1.46 -23.85
CA ARG A 201 -24.52 1.58 -24.92
C ARG A 201 -25.91 1.84 -24.35
N VAL A 202 -26.29 1.13 -23.27
CA VAL A 202 -27.52 1.38 -22.51
C VAL A 202 -27.57 2.81 -21.97
N ASP A 203 -26.46 3.30 -21.42
CA ASP A 203 -26.31 4.69 -20.95
C ASP A 203 -26.58 5.67 -22.08
N SER A 204 -26.01 5.42 -23.27
CA SER A 204 -26.18 6.28 -24.45
C SER A 204 -27.57 6.22 -25.10
N GLY A 205 -28.26 5.08 -25.03
CA GLY A 205 -29.52 4.81 -25.75
C GLY A 205 -29.42 4.76 -27.28
N LYS A 206 -28.21 4.81 -27.87
CA LYS A 206 -28.00 4.93 -29.33
C LYS A 206 -27.97 3.60 -30.08
N TRP A 207 -27.87 2.47 -29.38
CA TRP A 207 -27.46 1.17 -29.95
C TRP A 207 -28.50 0.07 -29.74
N GLY A 208 -29.75 0.33 -30.15
CA GLY A 208 -30.77 -0.72 -30.25
C GLY A 208 -31.56 -1.03 -28.98
N GLY A 209 -31.38 -0.28 -27.88
CA GLY A 209 -32.20 -0.46 -26.68
C GLY A 209 -31.83 0.45 -25.51
N SER A 210 -32.67 0.38 -24.46
CA SER A 210 -32.48 1.06 -23.16
C SER A 210 -32.20 0.10 -22.00
N ASP A 211 -32.01 -1.18 -22.31
CA ASP A 211 -31.69 -2.27 -21.37
C ASP A 211 -30.63 -3.20 -21.99
N ALA A 212 -29.94 -3.96 -21.16
CA ALA A 212 -28.80 -4.79 -21.57
C ALA A 212 -29.19 -5.83 -22.61
N VAL A 213 -30.33 -6.50 -22.45
CA VAL A 213 -30.76 -7.56 -23.37
C VAL A 213 -31.15 -6.99 -24.73
N SER A 214 -31.83 -5.85 -24.79
CA SER A 214 -32.12 -5.17 -26.06
C SER A 214 -30.83 -4.79 -26.80
N VAL A 215 -29.80 -4.29 -26.10
CA VAL A 215 -28.49 -3.99 -26.70
C VAL A 215 -27.78 -5.26 -27.19
N LEU A 216 -27.82 -6.35 -26.41
CA LEU A 216 -27.17 -7.63 -26.76
C LEU A 216 -27.83 -8.31 -27.96
N THR A 217 -29.15 -8.17 -28.09
CA THR A 217 -29.94 -8.85 -29.13
C THR A 217 -30.17 -7.98 -30.38
N ALA A 218 -29.79 -6.71 -30.34
CA ALA A 218 -29.97 -5.78 -31.45
C ALA A 218 -29.16 -6.22 -32.70
N PRO A 219 -29.71 -6.03 -33.92
CA PRO A 219 -29.06 -6.45 -35.15
C PRO A 219 -27.63 -5.90 -35.30
N GLY A 220 -26.67 -6.79 -35.56
CA GLY A 220 -25.27 -6.45 -35.81
C GLY A 220 -24.47 -6.01 -34.58
N GLN A 221 -25.00 -6.11 -33.36
CA GLN A 221 -24.34 -5.57 -32.16
C GLN A 221 -23.33 -6.51 -31.50
N PHE A 222 -23.64 -7.81 -31.44
CA PHE A 222 -22.81 -8.84 -30.82
C PHE A 222 -22.81 -10.12 -31.68
N ALA A 223 -21.68 -10.40 -32.33
CA ALA A 223 -21.51 -11.60 -33.15
C ALA A 223 -21.68 -12.86 -32.31
N ALA A 224 -21.28 -12.82 -31.03
CA ALA A 224 -21.44 -13.98 -30.16
C ALA A 224 -22.90 -14.40 -29.94
N TYR A 225 -23.86 -13.47 -30.01
CA TYR A 225 -25.28 -13.77 -29.97
C TYR A 225 -25.78 -14.28 -31.33
N LEU A 226 -25.44 -13.55 -32.41
CA LEU A 226 -25.93 -13.82 -33.77
C LEU A 226 -25.46 -15.19 -34.31
N ASP A 227 -24.19 -15.53 -34.07
CA ASP A 227 -23.57 -16.75 -34.58
C ASP A 227 -23.77 -17.96 -33.63
N GLY A 228 -24.38 -17.72 -32.46
CA GLY A 228 -24.67 -18.73 -31.45
C GLY A 228 -23.52 -19.26 -30.57
N PRO A 229 -22.26 -18.77 -30.56
CA PRO A 229 -21.23 -19.33 -29.68
C PRO A 229 -21.58 -19.20 -28.19
N TYR A 230 -22.38 -18.21 -27.78
CA TYR A 230 -22.85 -18.07 -26.38
C TYR A 230 -23.55 -19.32 -25.84
N LYS A 231 -24.20 -20.11 -26.72
CA LYS A 231 -24.96 -21.31 -26.33
C LYS A 231 -24.13 -22.34 -25.57
N ARG A 232 -22.79 -22.36 -25.78
CA ARG A 232 -21.90 -23.28 -25.05
C ARG A 232 -21.73 -22.91 -23.57
N TYR A 233 -21.99 -21.65 -23.23
CA TYR A 233 -21.82 -21.08 -21.88
C TYR A 233 -23.15 -21.01 -21.10
N LEU A 234 -24.29 -21.31 -21.73
CA LEU A 234 -25.60 -21.36 -21.06
C LEU A 234 -25.67 -22.44 -19.97
N GLY A 235 -26.56 -22.22 -19.00
CA GLY A 235 -26.74 -23.11 -17.86
C GLY A 235 -25.58 -23.02 -16.87
N GLY A 236 -25.02 -21.83 -16.67
CA GLY A 236 -23.93 -21.57 -15.73
C GLY A 236 -22.57 -22.10 -16.17
N LYS A 237 -22.36 -22.39 -17.46
CA LYS A 237 -21.10 -22.93 -17.98
C LYS A 237 -20.04 -21.86 -18.25
N TYR A 238 -20.04 -20.79 -17.46
CA TYR A 238 -19.07 -19.70 -17.50
C TYR A 238 -18.34 -19.59 -16.15
N PRO A 239 -17.12 -19.07 -16.12
CA PRO A 239 -16.38 -18.87 -14.87
C PRO A 239 -17.09 -17.90 -13.91
N ASP A 240 -16.93 -18.10 -12.60
CA ASP A 240 -17.58 -17.28 -11.56
C ASP A 240 -17.24 -15.79 -11.65
N TYR A 241 -16.03 -15.45 -12.08
CA TYR A 241 -15.62 -14.05 -12.26
C TYR A 241 -16.40 -13.35 -13.38
N VAL A 242 -16.93 -14.08 -14.37
CA VAL A 242 -17.79 -13.49 -15.40
C VAL A 242 -19.10 -13.03 -14.77
N LYS A 243 -19.73 -13.91 -13.97
CA LYS A 243 -20.96 -13.59 -13.24
C LYS A 243 -20.74 -12.40 -12.30
N LYS A 244 -19.61 -12.39 -11.59
CA LYS A 244 -19.24 -11.27 -10.72
C LYS A 244 -19.13 -9.96 -11.52
N ALA A 245 -18.38 -9.95 -12.63
CA ALA A 245 -18.24 -8.77 -13.47
C ALA A 245 -19.58 -8.24 -14.00
N VAL A 246 -20.48 -9.15 -14.41
CA VAL A 246 -21.83 -8.79 -14.86
C VAL A 246 -22.63 -8.13 -13.73
N ILE A 247 -22.63 -8.72 -12.53
CA ILE A 247 -23.36 -8.18 -11.38
C ILE A 247 -22.78 -6.83 -10.94
N ASP A 248 -21.46 -6.73 -10.81
CA ASP A 248 -20.78 -5.50 -10.39
C ASP A 248 -21.06 -4.36 -11.39
N CYS A 249 -21.10 -4.66 -12.69
CA CYS A 249 -21.42 -3.69 -13.72
C CYS A 249 -22.91 -3.30 -13.73
N MET A 250 -23.81 -4.28 -13.82
CA MET A 250 -25.22 -4.03 -14.01
C MET A 250 -25.91 -3.55 -12.74
N VAL A 251 -25.65 -4.18 -11.61
CA VAL A 251 -26.29 -3.84 -10.33
C VAL A 251 -25.49 -2.77 -9.60
N GLY A 252 -24.16 -2.87 -9.61
CA GLY A 252 -23.27 -1.96 -8.91
C GLY A 252 -22.88 -0.70 -9.68
N GLY A 253 -23.23 -0.59 -10.97
CA GLY A 253 -22.86 0.56 -11.81
C GLY A 253 -21.37 0.66 -12.12
N VAL A 254 -20.58 -0.39 -11.84
CA VAL A 254 -19.14 -0.39 -12.09
C VAL A 254 -18.87 -0.39 -13.60
N ARG A 255 -17.87 0.40 -14.03
CA ARG A 255 -17.36 0.39 -15.40
C ARG A 255 -15.83 0.37 -15.36
N SER A 256 -15.21 -0.24 -16.36
CA SER A 256 -13.75 -0.19 -16.54
C SER A 256 -13.30 0.84 -17.58
N HIS A 257 -14.19 1.26 -18.49
CA HIS A 257 -13.91 2.26 -19.52
C HIS A 257 -15.22 2.91 -20.04
N PRO A 258 -15.13 4.05 -20.77
CA PRO A 258 -16.31 4.70 -21.36
C PRO A 258 -16.66 4.25 -22.79
N TYR A 259 -15.81 3.44 -23.44
CA TYR A 259 -15.97 3.00 -24.83
C TYR A 259 -17.27 2.22 -25.09
N GLN A 260 -17.80 2.34 -26.31
CA GLN A 260 -19.06 1.72 -26.74
C GLN A 260 -18.86 0.69 -27.85
N SER A 261 -17.61 0.46 -28.27
CA SER A 261 -17.28 -0.56 -29.25
C SER A 261 -16.00 -1.28 -28.85
N PHE A 262 -15.88 -2.52 -29.30
CA PHE A 262 -14.63 -3.26 -29.23
C PHE A 262 -14.45 -4.15 -30.44
N ARG A 263 -13.22 -4.60 -30.66
CA ARG A 263 -12.87 -5.60 -31.67
C ARG A 263 -11.94 -6.63 -31.06
N SER A 264 -12.11 -7.89 -31.48
CA SER A 264 -11.17 -8.95 -31.14
C SER A 264 -9.76 -8.63 -31.61
N GLY A 265 -8.77 -8.94 -30.77
CA GLY A 265 -7.37 -8.68 -31.00
C GLY A 265 -6.88 -7.37 -30.40
N SER A 266 -5.56 -7.23 -30.35
CA SER A 266 -4.90 -6.04 -29.84
C SER A 266 -4.56 -5.06 -30.96
N SER A 267 -4.80 -3.77 -30.73
CA SER A 267 -4.45 -2.69 -31.66
C SER A 267 -3.58 -1.66 -30.96
N TYR A 268 -2.62 -1.09 -31.70
CA TYR A 268 -1.78 -0.01 -31.19
C TYR A 268 -2.57 1.29 -31.04
N GLY A 269 -2.30 2.06 -29.98
CA GLY A 269 -2.90 3.37 -29.75
C GLY A 269 -4.35 3.37 -29.27
N VAL A 270 -4.86 2.22 -28.81
CA VAL A 270 -6.19 2.09 -28.19
C VAL A 270 -6.08 1.29 -26.90
N TRP A 271 -7.09 1.39 -26.02
CA TRP A 271 -7.11 0.62 -24.80
C TRP A 271 -7.43 -0.85 -25.10
N ASN A 272 -6.59 -1.77 -24.60
CA ASN A 272 -6.73 -3.20 -24.83
C ASN A 272 -6.98 -3.91 -23.50
N CYS A 273 -7.97 -4.80 -23.45
CA CYS A 273 -8.28 -5.60 -22.27
C CYS A 273 -8.89 -6.94 -22.69
N GLY A 274 -8.53 -8.04 -22.00
CA GLY A 274 -9.15 -9.35 -22.24
C GLY A 274 -9.03 -9.90 -23.66
N GLY A 275 -8.00 -9.51 -24.41
CA GLY A 275 -7.82 -9.86 -25.82
C GLY A 275 -8.64 -9.03 -26.81
N ASN A 276 -9.33 -7.98 -26.34
CA ASN A 276 -10.12 -7.05 -27.13
C ASN A 276 -9.51 -5.63 -27.12
N SER A 277 -9.78 -4.87 -28.16
CA SER A 277 -9.41 -3.44 -28.30
C SER A 277 -10.66 -2.57 -28.30
N TYR A 278 -10.72 -1.55 -27.45
CA TYR A 278 -11.94 -0.77 -27.18
C TYR A 278 -11.87 0.66 -27.73
N ARG A 279 -13.01 1.19 -28.22
CA ARG A 279 -13.15 2.52 -28.86
C ARG A 279 -14.53 3.13 -28.67
#